data_AF-A0A7D8V0S1-F1
#
_entry.id   AF-A0A7D8V0S1-F1
#
_cell.length_a   1.000
_cell.length_b   1.000
_cell.length_c   1.000
_cell.angle_alpha   90.00
_cell.angle_beta   90.00
_cell.angle_gamma   90.00
#
_symmetry.space_group_name_H-M   'P 1'
#
loop_
_entity.id
_entity.type
_entity.pdbx_description
1 polymer ?
#
loop_
_entity_poly.entity_id
_entity_poly.type
_entity_poly.pdbx_seq_one_letter_code
_entity_poly.pdbx_strand_id
1 'polypeptide(L)'
;MHTHIRTPLTPPRPAEEHKWAITKPPLFNNKPGVSLLHTLFIISATVVFHKSQYGKDFYTWLNANYTPWEINVYITAAITTVWYFGWGLVFMAFDFIPALNNLIKPYQIQPTTPPIPLKEYLWIIVINLRNWVFVNWPCYAFIGYFCPFKTSYESLPGGFMTFFTYIFALLCEEVGFFYIHRFFHSKRWYASVHKLHHQYTAPVAFTAEYCTMIEHLVVSYCIVSLGTV
;
A
#
# COMPACT_ATOMS: atom_id res chain seq x y z
N MET A 1 -47.50 34.78 -17.83
CA MET A 1 -46.40 34.31 -16.94
C MET A 1 -45.56 33.32 -17.72
N HIS A 2 -44.51 33.78 -18.41
CA HIS A 2 -43.54 32.91 -19.06
C HIS A 2 -42.23 32.98 -18.27
N THR A 3 -41.91 31.89 -17.57
CA THR A 3 -40.66 31.70 -16.85
C THR A 3 -39.54 31.39 -17.85
N HIS A 4 -38.68 32.38 -18.10
CA HIS A 4 -37.43 32.16 -18.83
C HIS A 4 -36.50 31.31 -17.98
N ILE A 5 -36.31 30.05 -18.39
CA ILE A 5 -35.22 29.18 -17.93
C ILE A 5 -33.92 29.81 -18.45
N ARG A 6 -33.12 30.42 -17.56
CA ARG A 6 -31.76 30.82 -17.88
C ARG A 6 -30.92 29.56 -18.02
N THR A 7 -30.55 29.22 -19.24
CA THR A 7 -29.40 28.35 -19.53
C THR A 7 -28.13 28.99 -18.96
N PRO A 8 -27.24 28.23 -18.28
CA PRO A 8 -25.93 28.77 -17.91
C PRO A 8 -25.12 29.02 -19.19
N LEU A 9 -24.75 30.27 -19.44
CA LEU A 9 -23.94 30.71 -20.59
C LEU A 9 -22.43 30.45 -20.43
N THR A 10 -22.04 29.51 -19.57
CA THR A 10 -20.63 29.14 -19.41
C THR A 10 -20.46 27.65 -19.66
N PRO A 11 -19.62 27.23 -20.61
CA PRO A 11 -19.16 25.84 -20.63
C PRO A 11 -18.58 25.50 -19.25
N PRO A 12 -18.68 24.23 -18.78
CA PRO A 12 -17.95 23.84 -17.59
C PRO A 12 -16.49 24.27 -17.77
N ARG A 13 -15.96 25.00 -16.77
CA ARG A 13 -14.52 25.32 -16.75
C ARG A 13 -13.79 24.01 -17.05
N PRO A 14 -12.84 23.98 -18.00
CA PRO A 14 -11.92 22.86 -18.09
C PRO A 14 -11.44 22.59 -16.68
N ALA A 15 -11.52 21.34 -16.21
CA ALA A 15 -10.94 20.99 -14.92
C ALA A 15 -9.55 21.61 -14.92
N GLU A 16 -9.27 22.52 -13.98
CA GLU A 16 -7.98 23.19 -13.91
C GLU A 16 -6.94 22.07 -13.81
N GLU A 17 -6.26 21.76 -14.92
CA GLU A 17 -5.19 20.79 -14.93
C GLU A 17 -4.20 21.29 -13.90
N HIS A 18 -4.14 20.59 -12.77
CA HIS A 18 -3.27 21.00 -11.70
C HIS A 18 -1.85 21.07 -12.27
N LYS A 19 -1.13 22.16 -12.04
CA LYS A 19 0.21 22.41 -12.60
C LYS A 19 1.26 21.30 -12.30
N TRP A 20 0.94 20.37 -11.40
CA TRP A 20 1.76 19.20 -11.07
C TRP A 20 1.44 17.96 -11.90
N ALA A 21 0.34 17.92 -12.65
CA ALA A 21 0.00 16.86 -13.58
C ALA A 21 0.85 16.99 -14.86
N ILE A 22 2.16 16.78 -14.70
CA ILE A 22 3.09 16.71 -15.82
C ILE A 22 2.77 15.43 -16.59
N THR A 23 2.30 15.58 -17.82
CA THR A 23 1.98 14.51 -18.77
C THR A 23 3.22 13.85 -19.38
N LYS A 24 4.35 13.82 -18.66
CA LYS A 24 5.50 13.02 -19.11
C LYS A 24 5.02 11.57 -19.15
N PRO A 25 4.95 10.93 -20.34
CA PRO A 25 4.53 9.55 -20.39
C PRO A 25 5.53 8.75 -19.54
N PRO A 26 5.06 7.94 -18.58
CA PRO A 26 5.91 6.98 -17.90
C PRO A 26 6.74 6.22 -18.93
N LEU A 27 8.00 5.87 -18.60
CA LEU A 27 8.93 5.20 -19.51
C LEU A 27 8.32 3.95 -20.19
N PHE A 28 7.30 3.36 -19.56
CA PHE A 28 6.62 2.13 -19.96
C PHE A 28 5.16 2.31 -20.40
N ASN A 29 4.66 3.54 -20.62
CA ASN A 29 3.23 3.81 -20.90
C ASN A 29 2.65 3.06 -22.12
N ASN A 30 3.50 2.54 -23.01
CA ASN A 30 3.10 1.78 -24.20
C ASN A 30 3.48 0.29 -24.14
N LYS A 31 3.83 -0.26 -22.96
CA LYS A 31 4.14 -1.68 -22.77
C LYS A 31 3.32 -2.25 -21.61
N PRO A 32 2.03 -2.55 -21.82
CA PRO A 32 1.15 -3.09 -20.78
C PRO A 32 1.71 -4.35 -20.10
N GLY A 33 2.60 -5.08 -20.78
CA GLY A 33 3.26 -6.26 -20.23
C GLY A 33 4.21 -5.99 -19.04
N VAL A 34 4.81 -4.81 -18.89
CA VAL A 34 5.88 -4.62 -17.88
C VAL A 34 5.35 -4.69 -16.44
N SER A 35 4.18 -4.11 -16.18
CA SER A 35 3.51 -4.22 -14.87
C SER A 35 3.09 -5.67 -14.59
N LEU A 36 2.53 -6.34 -15.61
CA LEU A 36 2.10 -7.74 -15.51
C LEU A 36 3.27 -8.70 -15.25
N LEU A 37 4.47 -8.41 -15.77
CA LEU A 37 5.65 -9.26 -15.54
C LEU A 37 6.00 -9.35 -14.06
N HIS A 38 5.87 -8.26 -13.31
CA HIS A 38 6.16 -8.27 -11.87
C HIS A 38 5.14 -9.12 -11.10
N THR A 39 3.84 -8.94 -11.38
CA THR A 39 2.76 -9.74 -10.76
C THR A 39 2.90 -11.22 -11.10
N LEU A 40 3.14 -11.55 -12.37
CA LEU A 40 3.34 -12.92 -12.82
C LEU A 40 4.59 -13.54 -12.20
N PHE A 41 5.67 -12.76 -12.05
CA PHE A 41 6.88 -13.20 -11.37
C PHE A 41 6.61 -13.54 -9.91
N ILE A 42 5.92 -12.67 -9.16
CA ILE A 42 5.58 -12.92 -7.75
C ILE A 42 4.72 -14.18 -7.63
N ILE A 43 3.64 -14.29 -8.41
CA ILE A 43 2.77 -15.47 -8.37
C ILE A 43 3.56 -16.74 -8.70
N SER A 44 4.40 -16.69 -9.73
CA SER A 44 5.23 -17.84 -10.14
C SER A 44 6.23 -18.22 -9.05
N ALA A 45 6.90 -17.23 -8.45
CA ALA A 45 7.85 -17.44 -7.36
C ALA A 45 7.17 -18.06 -6.13
N THR A 46 5.98 -17.59 -5.76
CA THR A 46 5.17 -18.17 -4.68
C THR A 46 4.80 -19.62 -4.99
N VAL A 47 4.33 -19.92 -6.21
CA VAL A 47 3.98 -21.30 -6.61
C VAL A 47 5.19 -22.22 -6.64
N VAL A 48 6.33 -21.74 -7.14
CA VAL A 48 7.59 -22.51 -7.15
C VAL A 48 8.03 -22.79 -5.71
N PHE A 49 7.98 -21.79 -4.83
CA PHE A 49 8.30 -21.95 -3.42
C PHE A 49 7.38 -22.98 -2.75
N HIS A 50 6.06 -22.85 -2.89
CA HIS A 50 5.07 -23.80 -2.31
C HIS A 50 5.25 -25.23 -2.80
N LYS A 51 5.71 -25.45 -4.04
CA LYS A 51 5.94 -26.78 -4.59
C LYS A 51 7.33 -27.34 -4.32
N SER A 52 8.25 -26.51 -3.81
CA SER A 52 9.63 -26.90 -3.56
C SER A 52 9.78 -27.66 -2.24
N GLN A 53 10.78 -28.53 -2.17
CA GLN A 53 11.15 -29.18 -0.91
C GLN A 53 11.53 -28.14 0.15
N TYR A 54 12.19 -27.04 -0.26
CA TYR A 54 12.52 -25.94 0.64
C TYR A 54 11.28 -25.29 1.26
N GLY A 55 10.21 -25.08 0.49
CA GLY A 55 8.94 -24.60 1.03
C GLY A 55 8.37 -25.55 2.08
N LYS A 56 8.35 -26.85 1.78
CA LYS A 56 7.91 -27.87 2.74
C LYS A 56 8.73 -27.83 4.03
N ASP A 57 10.05 -27.87 3.91
CA ASP A 57 10.97 -27.85 5.05
C ASP A 57 10.81 -26.56 5.87
N PHE A 58 10.61 -25.41 5.20
CA PHE A 58 10.38 -24.12 5.83
C PHE A 58 9.10 -24.13 6.66
N TYR A 59 7.96 -24.54 6.10
CA TYR A 59 6.69 -24.58 6.84
C TYR A 59 6.70 -25.64 7.94
N THR A 60 7.35 -26.80 7.72
CA THR A 60 7.54 -27.80 8.77
C THR A 60 8.38 -27.26 9.92
N TRP A 61 9.51 -26.61 9.62
CA TRP A 61 10.35 -25.96 10.64
C TRP A 61 9.59 -24.86 11.38
N LEU A 62 8.83 -24.03 10.65
CA LEU A 62 8.07 -22.93 11.23
C LEU A 62 7.07 -23.44 12.28
N ASN A 63 6.30 -24.47 11.95
CA ASN A 63 5.30 -25.06 12.87
C ASN A 63 5.94 -25.95 13.96
N ALA A 64 7.20 -26.37 13.80
CA ALA A 64 7.92 -27.08 14.84
C ALA A 64 8.48 -26.15 15.93
N ASN A 65 8.70 -24.86 15.60
CA ASN A 65 9.31 -23.88 16.50
C ASN A 65 8.34 -22.82 17.03
N TYR A 66 7.21 -22.61 16.35
CA TYR A 66 6.24 -21.57 16.69
C TYR A 66 4.82 -22.10 16.66
N THR A 67 4.01 -21.59 17.58
CA THR A 67 2.57 -21.85 17.61
C THR A 67 1.86 -21.11 16.46
N PRO A 68 0.66 -21.56 16.04
CA PRO A 68 -0.14 -20.83 15.06
C PRO A 68 -0.41 -19.37 15.45
N TRP A 69 -0.54 -19.08 16.76
CA TRP A 69 -0.67 -17.72 17.27
C TRP A 69 0.58 -16.88 17.01
N GLU A 70 1.77 -17.38 17.38
CA GLU A 70 3.02 -16.67 17.17
C GLU A 70 3.30 -16.43 15.68
N ILE A 71 2.95 -17.39 14.82
CA ILE A 71 3.06 -17.24 13.37
C ILE A 71 2.11 -16.14 12.86
N ASN A 72 0.82 -16.25 13.18
CA ASN A 72 -0.20 -15.32 12.69
C ASN A 72 -0.02 -13.90 13.23
N VAL A 73 0.47 -13.75 14.46
CA VAL A 73 0.57 -12.44 15.12
C VAL A 73 1.99 -11.89 15.05
N TYR A 74 2.97 -12.56 15.66
CA TYR A 74 4.31 -11.99 15.83
C TYR A 74 5.15 -12.07 14.57
N ILE A 75 5.15 -13.22 13.88
CA ILE A 75 5.93 -13.39 12.66
C ILE A 75 5.33 -12.56 11.53
N THR A 76 4.00 -12.56 11.38
CA THR A 76 3.32 -11.65 10.43
C THR A 76 3.68 -10.19 10.71
N ALA A 77 3.56 -9.73 11.97
CA ALA A 77 3.92 -8.36 12.33
C ALA A 77 5.39 -8.04 12.05
N ALA A 78 6.31 -8.98 12.32
CA ALA A 78 7.73 -8.78 12.05
C ALA A 78 8.00 -8.67 10.54
N ILE A 79 7.43 -9.56 9.72
CA ILE A 79 7.58 -9.55 8.27
C ILE A 79 7.07 -8.24 7.69
N THR A 80 5.85 -7.82 8.05
CA THR A 80 5.27 -6.57 7.54
C THR A 80 6.08 -5.36 8.01
N THR A 81 6.57 -5.35 9.26
CA THR A 81 7.37 -4.24 9.80
C THR A 81 8.67 -4.11 9.03
N VAL A 82 9.40 -5.22 8.88
CA VAL A 82 10.69 -5.23 8.20
C VAL A 82 10.52 -4.83 6.74
N TRP A 83 9.46 -5.30 6.08
CA TRP A 83 9.16 -4.91 4.71
C TRP A 83 8.91 -3.41 4.57
N TYR A 84 7.96 -2.88 5.34
CA TYR A 84 7.57 -1.47 5.25
C TYR A 84 8.72 -0.54 5.63
N PHE A 85 9.34 -0.76 6.78
CA PHE A 85 10.41 0.12 7.25
C PHE A 85 11.70 -0.07 6.46
N GLY A 86 12.01 -1.29 6.02
CA GLY A 86 13.17 -1.57 5.17
C GLY A 86 13.08 -0.83 3.84
N TRP A 87 11.96 -0.94 3.13
CA TRP A 87 11.74 -0.20 1.88
C TRP A 87 11.64 1.31 2.09
N GLY A 88 11.03 1.74 3.19
CA GLY A 88 11.00 3.16 3.57
C GLY A 88 12.41 3.73 3.78
N LEU A 89 13.33 2.98 4.41
CA LEU A 89 14.72 3.39 4.57
C LEU A 89 15.46 3.46 3.22
N VAL A 90 15.18 2.54 2.30
CA VAL A 90 15.72 2.59 0.93
C VAL A 90 15.26 3.86 0.21
N PHE A 91 13.97 4.20 0.27
CA PHE A 91 13.46 5.43 -0.34
C PHE A 91 13.98 6.69 0.36
N MET A 92 14.10 6.67 1.68
CA MET A 92 14.71 7.76 2.43
C MET A 92 16.18 7.96 2.03
N ALA A 93 16.92 6.89 1.72
CA ALA A 93 18.27 6.99 1.19
C ALA A 93 18.33 7.69 -0.18
N PHE A 94 17.34 7.46 -1.05
CA PHE A 94 17.20 8.21 -2.31
C PHE A 94 16.88 9.70 -2.10
N ASP A 95 16.24 10.06 -0.98
CA ASP A 95 15.92 11.44 -0.65
C ASP A 95 17.14 12.21 -0.07
N PHE A 96 17.99 11.55 0.72
CA PHE A 96 19.10 12.20 1.43
C PHE A 96 20.49 12.03 0.80
N ILE A 97 20.76 10.92 0.10
CA ILE A 97 22.09 10.65 -0.46
C ILE A 97 22.19 11.28 -1.85
N PRO A 98 23.04 12.31 -2.06
CA PRO A 98 23.07 13.04 -3.34
C PRO A 98 23.35 12.16 -4.55
N ALA A 99 24.23 11.15 -4.39
CA ALA A 99 24.53 10.20 -5.45
C ALA A 99 23.28 9.41 -5.88
N LEU A 100 22.51 8.87 -4.92
CA LEU A 100 21.30 8.11 -5.19
C LEU A 100 20.18 9.01 -5.75
N ASN A 101 20.01 10.20 -5.18
CA ASN A 101 19.03 11.17 -5.65
C ASN A 101 19.26 11.54 -7.12
N ASN A 102 20.51 11.81 -7.49
CA ASN A 102 20.88 12.14 -8.86
C ASN A 102 20.60 11.00 -9.86
N LEU A 103 20.63 9.73 -9.44
CA LEU A 103 20.27 8.59 -10.29
C LEU A 103 18.79 8.58 -10.66
N ILE A 104 17.91 8.92 -9.71
CA ILE A 104 16.45 8.83 -9.92
C ILE A 104 15.84 10.13 -10.47
N LYS A 105 16.50 11.27 -10.26
CA LYS A 105 16.03 12.61 -10.65
C LYS A 105 15.55 12.72 -12.11
N PRO A 106 16.22 12.12 -13.13
CA PRO A 106 15.74 12.18 -14.52
C PRO A 106 14.40 11.48 -14.75
N TYR A 107 14.04 10.51 -13.90
CA TYR A 107 12.85 9.67 -14.02
C TYR A 107 11.66 10.20 -13.19
N GLN A 108 11.86 11.21 -12.35
CA GLN A 108 10.79 11.80 -11.54
C GLN A 108 9.78 12.55 -12.41
N ILE A 109 8.50 12.23 -12.23
CA ILE A 109 7.38 12.89 -12.90
C ILE A 109 6.98 14.15 -12.11
N GLN A 110 6.91 14.05 -10.79
CA GLN A 110 6.61 15.20 -9.93
C GLN A 110 7.73 16.26 -9.97
N PRO A 111 7.39 17.54 -9.72
CA PRO A 111 8.39 18.59 -9.55
C PRO A 111 9.40 18.20 -8.47
N THR A 112 10.69 18.51 -8.70
CA THR A 112 11.72 18.32 -7.67
C THR A 112 11.41 19.24 -6.50
N THR A 113 10.84 18.69 -5.43
CA THR A 113 10.69 19.39 -4.16
C THR A 113 12.02 19.42 -3.42
N PRO A 114 12.35 20.51 -2.70
CA PRO A 114 13.51 20.50 -1.82
C PRO A 114 13.38 19.37 -0.80
N PRO A 115 14.50 18.75 -0.36
CA PRO A 115 14.46 17.71 0.65
C PRO A 115 13.79 18.24 1.92
N ILE A 116 12.82 17.50 2.47
CA ILE A 116 12.23 17.86 3.75
C ILE A 116 13.23 17.60 4.89
N PRO A 117 13.22 18.39 5.97
CA PRO A 117 14.18 18.22 7.06
C PRO A 117 14.00 16.89 7.79
N LEU A 118 15.08 16.34 8.34
CA LEU A 118 15.07 15.07 9.09
C LEU A 118 14.01 15.05 10.22
N LYS A 119 13.75 16.19 10.85
CA LYS A 119 12.71 16.33 11.88
C LYS A 119 11.32 15.93 11.36
N GLU A 120 11.00 16.23 10.11
CA GLU A 120 9.72 15.84 9.50
C GLU A 120 9.66 14.34 9.23
N TYR A 121 10.76 13.70 8.81
CA TYR A 121 10.83 12.23 8.72
C TYR A 121 10.62 11.56 10.07
N LEU A 122 11.28 12.05 11.13
CA LEU A 122 11.09 11.53 12.47
C LEU A 122 9.62 11.65 12.91
N TRP A 123 8.97 12.75 12.56
CA TRP A 123 7.54 12.93 12.82
C TRP A 123 6.67 11.95 12.04
N ILE A 124 6.94 11.75 10.74
CA ILE A 124 6.26 10.75 9.92
C ILE A 124 6.40 9.36 10.55
N ILE A 125 7.62 8.98 10.93
CA ILE A 125 7.92 7.69 11.56
C ILE A 125 7.14 7.54 12.89
N VAL A 126 7.08 8.58 13.72
CA VAL A 126 6.29 8.55 14.98
C VAL A 126 4.80 8.32 14.70
N ILE A 127 4.24 8.98 13.69
CA ILE A 127 2.84 8.80 13.28
C ILE A 127 2.59 7.38 12.76
N ASN A 128 3.53 6.82 11.99
CA ASN A 128 3.44 5.45 11.52
C ASN A 128 3.53 4.47 12.69
N LEU A 129 4.48 4.63 13.61
CA LEU A 129 4.60 3.80 14.81
C LEU A 129 3.33 3.85 15.67
N ARG A 130 2.68 5.01 15.81
CA ARG A 130 1.35 5.11 16.44
C ARG A 130 0.33 4.25 15.71
N ASN A 131 0.22 4.37 14.39
CA ASN A 131 -0.73 3.56 13.60
C ASN A 131 -0.43 2.06 13.76
N TRP A 132 0.84 1.65 13.77
CA TRP A 132 1.25 0.27 14.00
C TRP A 132 0.84 -0.25 15.38
N VAL A 133 1.13 0.50 16.45
CA VAL A 133 0.81 0.09 17.83
C VAL A 133 -0.69 0.04 18.07
N PHE A 134 -1.45 1.02 17.58
CA PHE A 134 -2.87 1.15 17.92
C PHE A 134 -3.83 0.57 16.89
N VAL A 135 -3.34 0.20 15.70
CA VAL A 135 -4.17 -0.41 14.65
C VAL A 135 -3.63 -1.79 14.27
N ASN A 136 -2.40 -1.88 13.74
CA ASN A 136 -1.89 -3.17 13.24
C ASN A 136 -1.86 -4.24 14.34
N TRP A 137 -1.28 -3.93 15.51
CA TRP A 137 -1.17 -4.88 16.61
C TRP A 137 -2.52 -5.42 17.10
N PRO A 138 -3.52 -4.57 17.44
CA PRO A 138 -4.86 -5.05 17.78
C PRO A 138 -5.51 -5.86 16.66
N CYS A 139 -5.34 -5.47 15.40
CA CYS A 139 -5.92 -6.20 14.28
C CYS A 139 -5.24 -7.56 14.04
N TYR A 140 -3.91 -7.66 14.20
CA TYR A 140 -3.20 -8.94 14.14
C TYR A 140 -3.66 -9.87 15.26
N ALA A 141 -3.77 -9.36 16.49
CA ALA A 141 -4.28 -10.12 17.63
C ALA A 141 -5.74 -10.58 17.40
N PHE A 142 -6.59 -9.70 16.85
CA PHE A 142 -7.97 -10.03 16.53
C PHE A 142 -8.06 -11.16 15.49
N ILE A 143 -7.34 -11.03 14.37
CA ILE A 143 -7.32 -12.07 13.33
C ILE A 143 -6.71 -13.36 13.90
N GLY A 144 -5.58 -13.29 14.58
CA GLY A 144 -4.92 -14.46 15.17
C GLY A 144 -5.79 -15.20 16.19
N TYR A 145 -6.72 -14.50 16.86
CA TYR A 145 -7.61 -15.11 17.84
C TYR A 145 -8.89 -15.65 17.21
N PHE A 146 -9.57 -14.86 16.38
CA PHE A 146 -10.90 -15.17 15.88
C PHE A 146 -10.89 -15.85 14.51
N CYS A 147 -9.91 -15.58 13.66
CA CYS A 147 -9.84 -16.04 12.28
C CYS A 147 -8.39 -16.34 11.85
N PRO A 148 -7.63 -17.18 12.57
CA PRO A 148 -6.23 -17.43 12.22
C PRO A 148 -6.09 -18.12 10.87
N PHE A 149 -5.08 -17.73 10.10
CA PHE A 149 -4.69 -18.45 8.90
C PHE A 149 -4.09 -19.80 9.26
N LYS A 150 -4.36 -20.80 8.42
CA LYS A 150 -3.73 -22.11 8.54
C LYS A 150 -2.24 -21.99 8.22
N THR A 151 -1.40 -22.56 9.07
CA THR A 151 0.06 -22.39 9.01
C THR A 151 0.78 -23.63 8.48
N SER A 152 0.09 -24.77 8.36
CA SER A 152 0.67 -26.03 7.89
C SER A 152 1.02 -26.01 6.39
N TYR A 153 2.00 -26.82 5.98
CA TYR A 153 2.34 -26.97 4.57
C TYR A 153 1.17 -27.54 3.75
N GLU A 154 0.43 -28.49 4.32
CA GLU A 154 -0.69 -29.17 3.67
C GLU A 154 -1.87 -28.23 3.39
N SER A 155 -1.92 -27.08 4.08
CA SER A 155 -2.93 -26.05 3.85
C SER A 155 -2.54 -25.02 2.78
N LEU A 156 -1.34 -25.09 2.21
CA LEU A 156 -0.93 -24.15 1.17
C LEU A 156 -1.78 -24.33 -0.09
N PRO A 157 -2.18 -23.22 -0.74
CA PRO A 157 -2.95 -23.28 -1.97
C PRO A 157 -2.12 -23.89 -3.10
N GLY A 158 -2.77 -24.71 -3.93
CA GLY A 158 -2.20 -25.12 -5.21
C GLY A 158 -2.00 -23.93 -6.16
N GLY A 159 -1.30 -24.14 -7.28
CA GLY A 159 -0.93 -23.05 -8.18
C GLY A 159 -2.12 -22.27 -8.77
N PHE A 160 -3.22 -22.97 -9.10
CA PHE A 160 -4.44 -22.35 -9.60
C PHE A 160 -5.07 -21.46 -8.53
N MET A 161 -5.28 -21.98 -7.31
CA MET A 161 -5.83 -21.20 -6.21
C MET A 161 -4.94 -20.00 -5.87
N THR A 162 -3.62 -20.20 -5.83
CA THR A 162 -2.64 -19.12 -5.61
C THR A 162 -2.83 -18.00 -6.63
N PHE A 163 -2.92 -18.33 -7.92
CA PHE A 163 -3.14 -17.33 -8.97
C PHE A 163 -4.43 -16.53 -8.72
N PHE A 164 -5.55 -17.20 -8.47
CA PHE A 164 -6.83 -16.51 -8.25
C PHE A 164 -6.88 -15.72 -6.94
N THR A 165 -6.22 -16.18 -5.87
CA THR A 165 -6.07 -15.41 -4.63
C THR A 165 -5.34 -14.09 -4.89
N TYR A 166 -4.26 -14.10 -5.67
CA TYR A 166 -3.56 -12.86 -6.02
C TYR A 166 -4.40 -11.93 -6.91
N ILE A 167 -5.13 -12.47 -7.89
CA ILE A 167 -6.03 -11.66 -8.73
C ILE A 167 -7.15 -11.05 -7.89
N PHE A 168 -7.73 -11.82 -6.97
CA PHE A 168 -8.76 -11.33 -6.07
C PHE A 168 -8.21 -10.25 -5.14
N ALA A 169 -7.03 -10.48 -4.55
CA ALA A 169 -6.35 -9.48 -3.72
C ALA A 169 -6.08 -8.18 -4.48
N LEU A 170 -5.58 -8.27 -5.72
CA LEU A 170 -5.37 -7.13 -6.59
C LEU A 170 -6.68 -6.37 -6.87
N LEU A 171 -7.79 -7.08 -7.13
CA LEU A 171 -9.09 -6.43 -7.35
C LEU A 171 -9.60 -5.76 -6.07
N CYS A 172 -9.47 -6.40 -4.92
CA CYS A 172 -9.81 -5.81 -3.63
C CYS A 172 -8.99 -4.55 -3.38
N GLU A 173 -7.69 -4.60 -3.64
CA GLU A 173 -6.80 -3.44 -3.50
C GLU A 173 -7.20 -2.34 -4.46
N GLU A 174 -7.21 -2.58 -5.77
CA GLU A 174 -7.48 -1.54 -6.78
C GLU A 174 -8.88 -0.94 -6.63
N VAL A 175 -9.92 -1.78 -6.57
CA VAL A 175 -11.32 -1.33 -6.52
C VAL A 175 -11.64 -0.79 -5.13
N GLY A 176 -11.29 -1.54 -4.08
CA GLY A 176 -11.57 -1.17 -2.70
C GLY A 176 -10.85 0.11 -2.30
N PHE A 177 -9.55 0.21 -2.57
CA PHE A 177 -8.77 1.42 -2.32
C PHE A 177 -9.38 2.61 -3.06
N PHE A 178 -9.70 2.48 -4.36
CA PHE A 178 -10.27 3.58 -5.12
C PHE A 178 -11.55 4.15 -4.50
N TYR A 179 -12.52 3.30 -4.16
CA TYR A 179 -13.81 3.76 -3.64
C TYR A 179 -13.70 4.30 -2.21
N ILE A 180 -12.93 3.66 -1.33
CA ILE A 180 -12.74 4.13 0.04
C ILE A 180 -11.92 5.41 0.08
N HIS A 181 -10.84 5.49 -0.70
CA HIS A 181 -10.06 6.72 -0.86
C HIS A 181 -10.96 7.87 -1.35
N ARG A 182 -11.76 7.63 -2.40
CA ARG A 182 -12.73 8.62 -2.90
C ARG A 182 -13.77 9.02 -1.84
N PHE A 183 -14.22 8.08 -1.01
CA PHE A 183 -15.14 8.38 0.08
C PHE A 183 -14.51 9.31 1.12
N PHE A 184 -13.25 9.07 1.50
CA PHE A 184 -12.51 9.92 2.42
C PHE A 184 -12.13 11.30 1.85
N HIS A 185 -12.11 11.44 0.52
CA HIS A 185 -12.06 12.76 -0.15
C HIS A 185 -13.35 13.57 -0.04
N SER A 186 -14.46 13.01 0.44
CA SER A 186 -15.69 13.77 0.61
C SER A 186 -15.55 14.84 1.70
N LYS A 187 -16.29 15.96 1.55
CA LYS A 187 -16.22 17.14 2.44
C LYS A 187 -16.32 16.79 3.94
N ARG A 188 -17.09 15.75 4.29
CA ARG A 188 -17.31 15.32 5.67
C ARG A 188 -16.06 14.70 6.30
N TRP A 189 -15.31 13.92 5.52
CA TRP A 189 -14.22 13.07 6.03
C TRP A 189 -12.84 13.63 5.70
N TYR A 190 -12.72 14.46 4.66
CA TYR A 190 -11.43 14.96 4.22
C TYR A 190 -10.68 15.68 5.34
N ALA A 191 -11.30 16.70 5.96
CA ALA A 191 -10.64 17.54 6.93
C ALA A 191 -10.18 16.79 8.20
N SER A 192 -10.94 15.78 8.63
CA SER A 192 -10.71 15.06 9.90
C SER A 192 -9.94 13.75 9.75
N VAL A 193 -10.06 13.07 8.61
CA VAL A 193 -9.48 11.73 8.39
C VAL A 193 -8.36 11.77 7.36
N HIS A 194 -8.59 12.42 6.21
CA HIS A 194 -7.76 12.25 5.02
C HIS A 194 -6.73 13.36 4.76
N LYS A 195 -6.96 14.54 5.33
CA LYS A 195 -6.11 15.72 5.10
C LYS A 195 -4.66 15.49 5.51
N LEU A 196 -4.41 14.66 6.53
CA LEU A 196 -3.07 14.31 6.98
C LEU A 196 -2.29 13.55 5.91
N HIS A 197 -2.93 12.60 5.23
CA HIS A 197 -2.34 11.83 4.14
C HIS A 197 -1.91 12.72 2.95
N HIS A 198 -2.67 13.78 2.67
CA HIS A 198 -2.37 14.76 1.62
C HIS A 198 -1.46 15.91 2.07
N GLN A 199 -0.81 15.81 3.24
CA GLN A 199 0.10 16.86 3.71
C GLN A 199 1.29 17.07 2.76
N TYR A 200 1.83 15.97 2.21
CA TYR A 200 2.96 16.00 1.28
C TYR A 200 2.45 15.77 -0.13
N THR A 201 2.62 16.78 -0.99
CA THR A 201 2.16 16.72 -2.39
C THR A 201 3.11 15.95 -3.29
N ALA A 202 4.40 15.91 -2.95
CA ALA A 202 5.37 15.01 -3.57
C ALA A 202 5.50 13.73 -2.73
N PRO A 203 5.68 12.56 -3.35
CA PRO A 203 6.01 11.32 -2.64
C PRO A 203 7.28 11.52 -1.81
N VAL A 204 7.17 11.22 -0.52
CA VAL A 204 8.29 11.20 0.43
C VAL A 204 8.31 9.83 1.09
N ALA A 205 9.49 9.31 1.43
CA ALA A 205 9.55 8.01 2.09
C ALA A 205 8.68 7.99 3.37
N PHE A 206 8.08 6.84 3.65
CA PHE A 206 7.16 6.60 4.77
C PHE A 206 5.81 7.35 4.74
N THR A 207 5.53 8.21 3.76
CA THR A 207 4.23 8.94 3.77
C THR A 207 3.04 8.08 3.38
N ALA A 208 3.26 6.89 2.82
CA ALA A 208 2.18 5.95 2.48
C ALA A 208 1.29 5.58 3.69
N GLU A 209 1.85 5.53 4.90
CA GLU A 209 1.09 5.27 6.14
C GLU A 209 1.03 6.51 7.06
N TYR A 210 1.43 7.67 6.54
CA TYR A 210 1.31 8.95 7.24
C TYR A 210 -0.13 9.45 7.18
N CYS A 211 -1.00 8.80 7.94
CA CYS A 211 -2.43 9.05 7.93
C CYS A 211 -3.01 8.96 9.34
N THR A 212 -4.30 9.26 9.46
CA THR A 212 -5.01 9.07 10.73
C THR A 212 -5.20 7.58 11.03
N MET A 213 -5.40 7.21 12.30
CA MET A 213 -5.62 5.80 12.66
C MET A 213 -6.88 5.21 11.98
N ILE A 214 -7.92 6.03 11.78
CA ILE A 214 -9.14 5.63 11.07
C ILE A 214 -8.83 5.33 9.60
N GLU A 215 -8.07 6.21 8.96
CA GLU A 215 -7.66 5.99 7.58
C GLU A 215 -6.79 4.74 7.45
N HIS A 216 -5.80 4.58 8.33
CA HIS A 216 -4.92 3.41 8.35
C HIS A 216 -5.70 2.10 8.54
N LEU A 217 -6.67 2.09 9.47
CA LEU A 217 -7.52 0.92 9.69
C LEU A 217 -8.35 0.57 8.44
N VAL A 218 -9.03 1.57 7.86
CA VAL A 218 -10.02 1.29 6.80
C VAL A 218 -9.35 1.13 5.44
N VAL A 219 -8.41 1.99 5.08
CA VAL A 219 -7.75 1.99 3.75
C VAL A 219 -6.61 0.98 3.70
N SER A 220 -5.72 0.99 4.70
CA SER A 220 -4.53 0.14 4.65
C SER A 220 -4.80 -1.27 5.17
N TYR A 221 -5.44 -1.41 6.34
CA TYR A 221 -5.59 -2.73 6.95
C TYR A 221 -6.79 -3.52 6.40
N CYS A 222 -7.99 -2.94 6.42
CA CYS A 222 -9.21 -3.67 6.01
C CYS A 222 -9.21 -4.05 4.53
N ILE A 223 -8.81 -3.15 3.63
CA ILE A 223 -8.80 -3.44 2.18
C ILE A 223 -7.80 -4.53 1.85
N VAL A 224 -6.59 -4.47 2.40
CA VAL A 224 -5.57 -5.50 2.19
C VAL A 224 -6.04 -6.84 2.79
N SER A 225 -6.62 -6.83 3.99
CA SER A 225 -7.11 -8.05 4.65
C SER A 225 -8.26 -8.72 3.88
N LEU A 226 -9.13 -7.95 3.20
CA LEU A 226 -10.16 -8.50 2.32
C LEU A 226 -9.60 -9.29 1.15
N GLY A 227 -8.38 -9.00 0.70
CA GLY A 227 -7.72 -9.77 -0.36
C GLY A 227 -7.12 -11.10 0.10
N THR A 228 -7.02 -11.32 1.42
CA THR A 228 -6.33 -12.48 2.00
C THR A 228 -7.26 -13.65 2.35
N VAL A 229 -8.58 -13.49 2.17
CA VAL A 229 -9.61 -14.52 2.46
C VAL A 229 -9.86 -15.49 1.32
#